data_AF-O70382-F1
#
_entry.id   AF-O70382-F1
#
_cell.length_a   1.000
_cell.length_b   1.000
_cell.length_c   1.000
_cell.angle_alpha   90.00
_cell.angle_beta   90.00
_cell.angle_gamma   90.00
#
_symmetry.space_group_name_H-M   'P 1'
#
loop_
_entity.id
_entity.type
_entity.pdbx_description
1 polymer ?
#
loop_
_entity_poly.entity_id
_entity_poly.type
_entity_poly.pdbx_seq_one_letter_code
_entity_poly.pdbx_strand_id
1 'polypeptide(L)' 'WKVLPQGFKNSPTLFDEALHRDLAVFRVQHPSLILLQYVDDLLLAS' A
#
# COMPACT_ATOMS: atom_id res chain seq x y z
N TRP A 1 -9.68 17.85 11.51
CA TRP A 1 -9.63 17.22 10.18
C TRP A 1 -8.58 16.10 10.24
N LYS A 2 -8.98 14.81 10.14
CA LYS A 2 -8.13 13.64 10.49
C LYS A 2 -7.75 12.75 9.30
N VAL A 3 -8.05 13.19 8.09
CA VAL A 3 -7.80 12.44 6.84
C VAL A 3 -7.27 13.40 5.80
N LEU A 4 -6.28 12.94 5.02
CA LEU A 4 -5.65 13.73 3.98
C LEU A 4 -6.68 14.11 2.91
N PRO A 5 -6.77 15.39 2.50
CA PRO A 5 -7.62 15.78 1.40
C PRO A 5 -7.08 15.16 0.10
N GLN A 6 -7.95 14.43 -0.60
CA GLN A 6 -7.62 13.92 -1.93
C GLN A 6 -7.26 15.10 -2.84
N GLY A 7 -6.07 15.05 -3.45
CA GLY A 7 -5.54 16.11 -4.31
C GLY A 7 -4.32 16.87 -3.76
N PHE A 8 -3.79 16.50 -2.59
CA PHE A 8 -2.48 17.01 -2.16
C PHE A 8 -1.39 16.44 -3.09
N LYS A 9 -0.61 17.30 -3.77
CA LYS A 9 0.38 16.88 -4.79
C LYS A 9 1.44 15.88 -4.30
N ASN A 10 1.66 15.77 -2.99
CA ASN A 10 2.58 14.82 -2.35
C ASN A 10 1.86 13.66 -1.65
N SER A 11 0.53 13.62 -1.70
CA SER A 11 -0.29 12.52 -1.15
C SER A 11 0.01 11.17 -1.80
N PRO A 12 0.30 11.06 -3.13
CA PRO A 12 0.63 9.78 -3.73
C PRO A 12 1.92 9.22 -3.13
N THR A 13 2.95 10.05 -2.98
CA THR A 13 4.28 9.62 -2.51
C THR A 13 4.27 9.23 -1.02
N LEU A 14 3.56 9.99 -0.18
CA LEU A 14 3.49 9.69 1.25
C LEU A 14 2.66 8.43 1.54
N PHE A 15 1.58 8.22 0.76
CA PHE A 15 0.77 7.02 0.89
C PHE A 15 1.49 5.80 0.33
N ASP A 16 2.24 5.95 -0.77
CA ASP A 16 3.05 4.89 -1.36
C ASP A 16 4.15 4.41 -0.38
N GLU A 17 4.86 5.31 0.29
CA GLU A 17 5.86 4.93 1.31
C GLU A 17 5.24 4.18 2.50
N ALA A 18 4.09 4.65 2.99
CA ALA A 18 3.38 3.99 4.09
C ALA A 18 2.84 2.61 3.67
N LEU A 19 2.22 2.55 2.50
CA LEU A 19 1.69 1.31 1.92
C LEU A 19 2.82 0.31 1.68
N HIS A 20 3.94 0.75 1.12
CA HIS A 20 5.10 -0.12 0.90
C HIS A 20 5.62 -0.74 2.20
N ARG A 21 5.66 0.04 3.29
CA ARG A 21 6.07 -0.47 4.61
C ARG A 21 5.10 -1.53 5.14
N ASP A 22 3.81 -1.29 5.03
CA ASP A 22 2.78 -2.22 5.49
C ASP A 22 2.76 -3.50 4.66
N LEU A 23 2.93 -3.39 3.33
CA LEU A 23 3.02 -4.56 2.44
C LEU A 23 4.30 -5.38 2.67
N ALA A 24 5.41 -4.73 3.03
CA ALA A 24 6.64 -5.44 3.40
C ALA A 24 6.41 -6.31 4.66
N VAL A 25 5.71 -5.79 5.67
CA VAL A 25 5.33 -6.57 6.86
C VAL A 25 4.39 -7.71 6.49
N PHE A 26 3.38 -7.44 5.64
CA PHE A 26 2.41 -8.44 5.21
C PHE A 26 3.07 -9.64 4.50
N ARG A 27 4.04 -9.39 3.60
CA ARG A 27 4.78 -10.45 2.89
C ARG A 27 5.60 -11.34 3.82
N VAL A 28 6.15 -10.77 4.90
CA VAL A 28 6.91 -11.55 5.91
C VAL A 28 5.97 -12.42 6.74
N GLN A 29 4.77 -11.93 7.07
CA GLN A 29 3.78 -12.68 7.83
C GLN A 29 3.09 -13.76 6.99
N HIS A 30 2.97 -13.55 5.67
CA HIS A 30 2.25 -14.44 4.75
C HIS A 30 3.07 -14.81 3.50
N PRO A 31 4.13 -15.62 3.64
CA PRO A 31 5.03 -15.94 2.53
C PRO A 31 4.37 -16.78 1.42
N SER A 32 3.24 -17.42 1.69
CA SER A 32 2.49 -18.22 0.72
C SER A 32 1.51 -17.40 -0.12
N LEU A 33 1.20 -16.16 0.28
CA LEU A 33 0.27 -15.31 -0.46
C LEU A 33 1.01 -14.51 -1.53
N ILE A 34 0.45 -14.48 -2.74
CA ILE A 34 0.95 -13.64 -3.83
C ILE A 34 0.19 -12.31 -3.76
N LEU A 35 0.95 -11.23 -3.56
CA LEU A 35 0.45 -9.86 -3.52
C LEU A 35 1.02 -9.08 -4.71
N LEU A 36 0.14 -8.47 -5.50
CA LEU A 36 0.50 -7.62 -6.64
C LEU A 36 -0.10 -6.23 -6.44
N GLN A 37 0.75 -5.20 -6.54
CA GLN A 37 0.35 -3.80 -6.40
C GLN A 37 0.41 -3.10 -7.75
N TYR A 38 -0.69 -2.45 -8.15
CA TYR A 38 -0.78 -1.62 -9.35
C TYR A 38 -1.30 -0.23 -8.99
N VAL A 39 -0.39 0.75 -8.87
CA VAL A 39 -0.69 2.13 -8.48
C VAL A 39 -1.47 2.19 -7.15
N ASP A 40 -2.80 2.27 -7.23
CA ASP A 40 -3.70 2.32 -6.07
C ASP A 40 -4.43 0.98 -5.80
N ASP A 41 -4.28 0.00 -6.69
CA ASP A 41 -4.92 -1.31 -6.61
C ASP A 41 -4.00 -2.38 -6.00
N LEU A 42 -4.58 -3.26 -5.18
CA LEU A 42 -3.91 -4.44 -4.63
C LEU A 42 -4.67 -5.70 -4.99
N LEU A 43 -3.97 -6.67 -5.59
CA LEU A 43 -4.48 -8.00 -5.88
C LEU A 43 -3.82 -9.02 -4.94
N LEU A 44 -4.65 -9.80 -4.25
CA LEU A 44 -4.22 -10.85 -3.34
C LEU A 44 -4.68 -12.22 -3.87
N ALA A 45 -3.75 -13.17 -4.01
CA ALA A 45 -4.02 -14.55 -4.37
C ALA A 45 -3.41 -15.51 -3.33
N SER A 46 -4.12 -16.62 -3.07
CA SER A 46 -3.77 -17.64 -2.06
C SER A 46 -3.33 -18.97 -2.68
#